data_AF-A0A1M4LA05-F1
#
_entry.id   AF-A0A1M4LA05-F1
#
_cell.length_a   1.000
_cell.length_b   1.000
_cell.length_c   1.000
_cell.angle_alpha   90.00
_cell.angle_beta   90.00
_cell.angle_gamma   90.00
#
_symmetry.space_group_name_H-M   'P 1'
#
loop_
_entity.id
_entity.type
_entity.pdbx_description
1 polymer ?
#
loop_
_entity_poly.entity_id
_entity_poly.type
_entity_poly.pdbx_seq_one_letter_code
_entity_poly.pdbx_strand_id
1 'polypeptide(L)'
;MTAVIGVLLDELRGLMSVEHDGTITWDELQALKNEHFGPDAIAIEVYPPHSHVVNSLPMRHLWKLGSGEYWPDLSGQKMVGDLTLRDREILTRTELEFLTRN
;
A
#
# COMPACT_ATOMS: atom_id res chain seq x y z
N MET A 1 10.60 22.70 -10.77
CA MET A 1 11.09 21.46 -11.38
C MET A 1 10.36 20.32 -10.68
N THR A 2 9.89 19.32 -11.42
CA THR A 2 9.29 18.13 -10.81
C THR A 2 10.39 17.26 -10.23
N ALA A 3 10.18 16.68 -9.05
CA ALA A 3 11.11 15.71 -8.46
C ALA A 3 11.12 14.37 -9.22
N VAL A 4 10.13 14.15 -10.08
CA VAL A 4 9.93 12.90 -10.84
C VAL A 4 10.88 12.83 -12.03
N ILE A 5 11.65 11.75 -12.09
CA ILE A 5 12.54 11.42 -13.22
C ILE A 5 11.82 10.50 -14.21
N GLY A 6 11.06 9.52 -13.70
CA GLY A 6 10.33 8.57 -14.54
C GLY A 6 9.23 7.83 -13.78
N VAL A 7 8.23 7.35 -14.52
CA VAL A 7 7.13 6.54 -14.00
C VAL A 7 7.01 5.27 -14.83
N LEU A 8 7.03 4.12 -14.17
CA LEU A 8 6.79 2.81 -14.76
C LEU A 8 5.49 2.24 -14.18
N LEU A 9 4.58 1.86 -15.07
CA LEU A 9 3.32 1.20 -14.73
C LEU A 9 3.36 -0.28 -15.12
N ASP A 10 3.09 -1.14 -14.15
CA ASP A 10 2.75 -2.54 -14.34
C ASP A 10 1.25 -2.71 -14.05
N GLU A 11 0.44 -2.56 -15.09
CA GLU A 11 -1.02 -2.67 -15.03
C GLU A 11 -1.48 -4.05 -14.55
N LEU A 12 -0.72 -5.10 -14.86
CA LEU A 12 -1.08 -6.47 -14.49
C LEU A 12 -0.98 -6.67 -12.98
N ARG A 13 0.02 -6.05 -12.34
CA ARG A 13 0.22 -6.09 -10.88
C ARG A 13 -0.40 -4.91 -10.14
N GLY A 14 -0.97 -3.94 -10.85
CA GLY A 14 -1.43 -2.68 -10.26
C GLY A 14 -0.30 -1.89 -9.60
N LEU A 15 0.93 -2.00 -10.09
CA LEU A 15 2.11 -1.40 -9.48
C LEU A 15 2.55 -0.17 -10.28
N MET A 16 2.67 0.95 -9.59
CA MET A 16 3.33 2.16 -10.09
C MET A 16 4.67 2.33 -9.39
N SER A 17 5.74 2.40 -10.18
CA SER A 17 7.10 2.67 -9.70
C SER A 17 7.55 4.04 -10.19
N VAL A 18 7.94 4.91 -9.27
CA VAL A 18 8.31 6.30 -9.54
C VAL A 18 9.78 6.49 -9.19
N GLU A 19 10.60 6.75 -10.20
CA GLU A 19 11.98 7.20 -10.02
C GLU A 19 11.99 8.71 -9.75
N HIS A 20 12.76 9.14 -8.77
CA HIS A 20 12.80 10.55 -8.37
C HIS A 20 14.20 11.02 -7.95
N ASP A 21 14.39 12.32 -7.83
CA ASP A 21 15.68 12.96 -7.48
C ASP A 21 15.99 12.99 -5.96
N GLY A 22 15.21 12.28 -5.16
CA GLY A 22 15.26 12.30 -3.70
C GLY A 22 14.33 13.32 -3.01
N THR A 23 13.71 14.25 -3.75
CA THR A 23 12.91 15.35 -3.16
C THR A 23 11.39 15.20 -3.30
N ILE A 24 10.92 14.09 -3.87
CA ILE A 24 9.50 13.85 -4.14
C ILE A 24 8.65 13.94 -2.87
N THR A 25 7.55 14.67 -2.98
CA THR A 25 6.62 14.94 -1.89
C THR A 25 5.41 14.00 -1.93
N TRP A 26 4.69 13.93 -0.81
CA TRP A 26 3.43 13.18 -0.74
C TRP A 26 2.39 13.73 -1.72
N ASP A 27 2.31 15.06 -1.89
CA ASP A 27 1.37 15.70 -2.82
C ASP A 27 1.66 15.32 -4.27
N GLU A 28 2.93 15.24 -4.66
CA GLU A 28 3.34 14.77 -5.98
C GLU A 28 2.98 13.28 -6.18
N LEU A 29 3.22 12.43 -5.19
CA LEU A 29 2.82 11.02 -5.25
C LEU A 29 1.29 10.86 -5.33
N GLN A 30 0.53 11.66 -4.59
CA GLN A 30 -0.93 11.66 -4.64
C GLN A 30 -1.45 12.14 -6.00
N ALA A 31 -0.81 13.15 -6.59
CA ALA A 31 -1.14 13.63 -7.93
C ALA A 31 -0.89 12.54 -8.99
N LEU A 32 0.27 11.89 -8.96
CA LEU A 32 0.59 10.76 -9.85
C LEU A 32 -0.39 9.59 -9.65
N LYS A 33 -0.72 9.25 -8.41
CA LYS A 33 -1.72 8.22 -8.10
C LYS A 33 -3.07 8.58 -8.73
N ASN A 34 -3.50 9.82 -8.58
CA ASN A 34 -4.78 10.28 -9.14
C ASN A 34 -4.77 10.27 -10.68
N GLU A 35 -3.64 10.63 -11.29
CA GLU A 35 -3.46 10.60 -12.74
C GLU A 35 -3.57 9.17 -13.31
N HIS A 36 -2.87 8.21 -12.69
CA HIS A 36 -2.75 6.87 -13.24
C HIS A 36 -3.82 5.89 -12.75
N PHE A 37 -4.22 5.98 -11.48
CA PHE A 37 -5.19 5.07 -10.87
C PHE A 37 -6.57 5.68 -10.67
N GLY A 38 -6.69 7.02 -10.74
CA GLY A 38 -7.91 7.77 -10.48
C GLY A 38 -7.98 8.33 -9.05
N PRO A 39 -8.77 9.39 -8.81
CA PRO A 39 -8.87 10.05 -7.50
C PRO A 39 -9.42 9.13 -6.41
N ASP A 40 -10.34 8.24 -6.77
CA ASP A 40 -11.00 7.31 -5.84
C ASP A 40 -10.19 6.04 -5.56
N ALA A 41 -9.11 5.80 -6.33
CA ALA A 41 -8.27 4.65 -6.09
C ALA A 41 -7.48 4.79 -4.79
N ILE A 42 -7.32 3.68 -4.10
CA ILE A 42 -6.42 3.57 -2.95
C ILE A 42 -5.13 2.94 -3.43
N ALA A 43 -4.00 3.48 -2.97
CA ALA A 43 -2.71 2.85 -3.17
C ALA A 43 -1.93 2.83 -1.85
N ILE A 44 -1.08 1.82 -1.69
CA ILE A 44 -0.20 1.68 -0.54
C ILE A 44 1.25 1.62 -0.99
N GLU A 45 2.13 2.18 -0.15
CA GLU A 45 3.57 1.95 -0.23
C GLU A 45 3.95 0.97 0.89
N VAL A 46 4.69 -0.08 0.54
CA VAL A 46 5.12 -1.13 1.47
C VAL A 46 6.60 -0.98 1.75
N TYR A 47 6.96 -0.95 3.03
CA TYR A 47 8.35 -0.98 3.49
C TYR A 47 8.71 -2.41 3.90
N PRO A 48 9.48 -3.15 3.08
CA PRO A 48 9.76 -4.55 3.34
C PRO A 48 10.72 -4.73 4.53
N PRO A 49 10.88 -5.97 5.05
CA PRO A 49 11.96 -6.29 5.97
C PRO A 49 13.31 -5.81 5.43
N HIS A 50 14.20 -5.32 6.31
CA HIS A 50 15.49 -4.75 5.92
C HIS A 50 16.32 -5.70 5.04
N SER A 51 16.27 -7.01 5.31
CA SER A 51 16.96 -8.03 4.52
C SER A 51 16.50 -8.15 3.07
N HIS A 52 15.32 -7.60 2.74
CA HIS A 52 14.75 -7.60 1.39
C HIS A 52 14.80 -6.20 0.74
N VAL A 53 15.41 -5.21 1.40
CA VAL A 53 15.55 -3.86 0.84
C VAL A 53 16.57 -3.89 -0.30
N VAL A 54 16.13 -3.44 -1.48
CA VAL A 54 17.01 -3.12 -2.60
C VAL A 54 16.95 -1.61 -2.80
N ASN A 55 18.03 -0.90 -2.45
CA ASN A 55 18.10 0.58 -2.49
C ASN A 55 19.18 1.05 -3.47
N SER A 56 18.99 0.76 -4.75
CA SER A 56 19.93 1.13 -5.81
C SER A 56 19.64 2.49 -6.45
N LEU A 57 18.38 2.96 -6.35
CA LEU A 57 17.89 4.22 -6.90
C LEU A 57 16.80 4.78 -5.97
N PRO A 58 16.57 6.12 -5.95
CA PRO A 58 15.46 6.70 -5.22
C PRO A 58 14.15 6.36 -5.95
N MET A 59 13.46 5.34 -5.41
CA MET A 59 12.23 4.80 -5.97
C MET A 59 11.10 4.87 -4.94
N ARG A 60 9.90 5.20 -5.41
CA ARG A 60 8.64 5.04 -4.68
C ARG A 60 7.77 4.02 -5.40
N HIS A 61 7.23 3.06 -4.65
CA HIS A 61 6.40 2.00 -5.21
C HIS A 61 5.01 2.04 -4.59
N LEU A 62 4.01 2.29 -5.43
CA LEU A 62 2.61 2.38 -5.06
C LEU A 62 1.87 1.19 -5.67
N TRP A 63 1.30 0.35 -4.83
CA TRP A 63 0.39 -0.71 -5.27
C TRP A 63 -1.04 -0.22 -5.15
N LYS A 64 -1.75 -0.19 -6.28
CA LYS A 64 -3.20 0.01 -6.31
C LYS A 64 -3.87 -1.15 -5.58
N LEU A 65 -4.72 -0.81 -4.63
CA LEU A 65 -5.60 -1.78 -4.00
C LEU A 65 -6.81 -2.05 -4.90
N GLY A 66 -7.15 -3.32 -5.00
CA GLY A 66 -8.37 -3.81 -5.64
C GLY A 66 -9.61 -3.42 -4.85
N SER A 67 -10.76 -3.53 -5.51
CA SER A 67 -12.06 -3.30 -4.87
C SER A 67 -12.27 -4.28 -3.71
N GLY A 68 -12.44 -3.75 -2.50
CA GLY A 68 -12.67 -4.55 -1.29
C GLY A 68 -11.40 -4.93 -0.52
N GLU A 69 -10.22 -4.63 -1.06
CA GLU A 69 -8.99 -4.73 -0.29
C GLU A 69 -8.96 -3.65 0.79
N TYR A 70 -8.56 -4.05 1.99
CA TYR A 70 -8.58 -3.17 3.14
C TYR A 70 -7.36 -2.24 3.14
N TRP A 71 -7.62 -0.99 3.49
CA TRP A 71 -6.62 -0.04 3.92
C TRP A 71 -7.09 0.60 5.24
N PRO A 72 -6.16 0.90 6.17
CA PRO A 72 -6.50 1.57 7.42
C PRO A 72 -7.14 2.92 7.12
N ASP A 73 -8.30 3.19 7.72
CA ASP A 73 -8.88 4.52 7.60
C ASP A 73 -8.04 5.54 8.38
N LEU A 74 -7.27 6.32 7.65
CA LEU A 74 -6.44 7.39 8.20
C LEU A 74 -7.25 8.66 8.47
N SER A 75 -8.49 8.76 7.96
CA SER A 75 -9.35 9.93 8.14
C SER A 75 -10.14 9.92 9.44
N GLY A 76 -10.24 8.76 10.10
CA GLY A 76 -11.06 8.56 11.30
C GLY A 76 -12.57 8.71 11.05
N GLN A 77 -13.01 8.74 9.78
CA GLN A 77 -14.41 8.89 9.40
C GLN A 77 -15.16 7.55 9.30
N LYS A 78 -14.45 6.42 9.22
CA LYS A 78 -15.04 5.09 9.33
C LYS A 78 -15.34 4.80 10.79
N MET A 79 -16.58 4.37 11.07
CA MET A 79 -16.98 3.94 12.42
C MET A 79 -16.01 2.89 12.96
N VAL A 80 -15.44 3.20 14.13
CA VAL A 80 -14.50 2.32 14.84
C VAL A 80 -15.23 1.08 15.34
N GLY A 81 -14.72 -0.08 14.91
CA GLY A 81 -15.05 -1.43 15.35
C GLY A 81 -13.78 -2.30 15.33
N ASP A 82 -12.78 -1.86 16.09
CA ASP A 82 -11.70 -2.55 16.83
C ASP A 82 -11.17 -3.94 16.42
N LEU A 83 -10.90 -4.20 15.14
CA LEU A 83 -9.87 -5.19 14.77
C LEU A 83 -9.09 -4.74 13.52
N THR A 84 -7.76 -4.79 13.56
CA THR A 84 -6.95 -4.69 12.34
C THR A 84 -7.10 -5.97 11.50
N LEU A 85 -6.67 -5.96 10.22
CA LEU A 85 -6.61 -7.17 9.39
C LEU A 85 -5.79 -8.28 10.06
N ARG A 86 -4.68 -7.91 10.69
CA ARG A 86 -3.80 -8.83 11.40
C ARG A 86 -4.48 -9.42 12.63
N ASP A 87 -5.29 -8.62 13.32
CA ASP A 87 -5.99 -9.05 14.53
C ASP A 87 -7.11 -10.05 14.19
N ARG A 88 -7.77 -9.91 13.04
CA ARG A 88 -8.72 -10.92 12.54
C ARG A 88 -8.03 -12.23 12.15
N GLU A 89 -6.87 -12.16 11.50
CA GLU A 89 -6.16 -13.35 11.02
C GLU A 89 -5.57 -14.20 12.17
N ILE A 90 -5.14 -13.56 13.25
CA ILE A 90 -4.64 -14.23 14.46
C ILE A 90 -5.78 -14.91 15.23
N LEU A 91 -6.98 -14.32 15.25
CA LEU A 91 -8.13 -14.88 15.94
C LEU A 91 -8.68 -16.15 15.24
N THR A 92 -8.85 -16.15 13.91
CA THR A 92 -9.38 -17.32 13.18
C THR A 92 -8.47 -18.55 13.26
N ARG A 93 -7.14 -18.33 13.24
CA ARG A 93 -6.16 -19.41 13.31
C ARG A 93 -6.17 -20.11 14.69
N THR A 94 -6.36 -19.32 15.74
CA THR A 94 -6.44 -19.79 17.13
C THR A 94 -7.72 -20.60 17.39
N GLU A 95 -8.87 -20.23 16.79
CA GLU A 95 -10.11 -21.03 16.88
C GLU A 95 -10.02 -22.38 16.15
N LEU A 96 -9.42 -22.41 14.95
CA LEU A 96 -9.24 -23.64 14.16
C LEU A 96 -8.34 -24.66 14.85
N GLU A 97 -7.28 -24.21 15.52
CA GLU A 97 -6.39 -25.08 16.31
C GLU A 97 -7.06 -25.62 17.58
N PHE A 98 -8.04 -24.91 18.13
CA PHE A 98 -8.78 -25.31 19.33
C PHE A 98 -9.88 -26.35 19.02
N LEU A 99 -10.57 -26.21 17.88
CA LEU A 99 -11.63 -27.14 17.43
C LEU A 99 -11.10 -28.47 16.88
N THR A 100 -9.84 -28.53 16.47
CA THR A 100 -9.22 -29.74 15.90
C THR A 100 -8.45 -30.58 16.92
N ARG A 101 -8.32 -30.10 18.16
CA ARG A 101 -7.66 -30.80 19.28
C ARG A 101 -8.63 -31.40 20.31
N ASN A 102 -9.94 -31.20 20.14
CA ASN A 102 -11.03 -31.85 20.88
C ASN A 102 -11.86 -32.73 19.93
#